data_AF-G3ATT3-F1
#
_entry.id   AF-G3ATT3-F1
#
_cell.length_a   1.000
_cell.length_b   1.000
_cell.length_c   1.000
_cell.angle_alpha   90.00
_cell.angle_beta   90.00
_cell.angle_gamma   90.00
#
_symmetry.space_group_name_H-M   'P 1'
#
loop_
_entity.id
_entity.type
_entity.pdbx_description
1 polymer ?
#
loop_
_entity_poly.entity_id
_entity_poly.type
_entity_poly.pdbx_seq_one_letter_code
_entity_poly.pdbx_strand_id
1 'polypeptide(L)'
;MNILIFLLLLIANCEEMVIPMDKLADNFVSLISWRSDCAQQALKELIPQCINQGIESITNAQQKSIALQLSICQFEDSGVIYPSQCRGDNLDIEQCILSLERRARYWTTYSGYYQDIKNICHQISLPFEKDQILSIYENIT
;
A
#
# COMPACT_ATOMS: atom_id res chain seq x y z
N MET A 1 -44.03 10.64 -12.13
CA MET A 1 -44.05 9.50 -11.20
C MET A 1 -43.30 8.34 -11.84
N ASN A 2 -41.96 8.40 -11.94
CA ASN A 2 -41.14 7.32 -12.52
C ASN A 2 -39.65 7.47 -12.20
N ILE A 3 -39.16 8.70 -11.99
CA ILE A 3 -37.75 8.96 -11.67
C ILE A 3 -37.42 8.52 -10.23
N LEU A 4 -38.31 8.74 -9.27
CA LEU A 4 -38.11 8.30 -7.88
C LEU A 4 -38.06 6.78 -7.74
N ILE A 5 -38.82 6.05 -8.56
CA ILE A 5 -38.87 4.58 -8.55
C ILE A 5 -37.58 4.00 -9.16
N PHE A 6 -37.07 4.61 -10.23
CA PHE A 6 -35.76 4.25 -10.80
C PHE A 6 -34.60 4.50 -9.83
N LEU A 7 -34.62 5.62 -9.11
CA LEU A 7 -33.63 5.91 -8.06
C LEU A 7 -33.71 4.91 -6.90
N LEU A 8 -34.91 4.55 -6.44
CA LEU A 8 -35.09 3.56 -5.38
C LEU A 8 -34.67 2.15 -5.80
N LEU A 9 -34.87 1.76 -7.07
CA LEU A 9 -34.39 0.47 -7.60
C LEU A 9 -32.86 0.42 -7.75
N LEU A 10 -32.23 1.54 -8.10
CA LEU A 10 -30.76 1.66 -8.14
C LEU A 10 -30.13 1.55 -6.75
N ILE A 11 -30.82 2.05 -5.71
CA ILE A 11 -30.36 1.94 -4.31
C ILE A 11 -30.66 0.53 -3.75
N ALA A 12 -31.77 -0.10 -4.16
CA ALA A 12 -32.18 -1.43 -3.70
C ALA A 12 -31.36 -2.58 -4.31
N ASN A 13 -30.76 -2.37 -5.48
CA ASN A 13 -29.86 -3.32 -6.13
C ASN A 13 -28.38 -3.01 -5.87
N CYS A 14 -28.04 -2.40 -4.72
CA CYS A 14 -26.70 -2.51 -4.18
C CYS A 14 -26.54 -3.94 -3.66
N GLU A 15 -26.52 -4.93 -4.56
CA GLU A 15 -26.05 -6.27 -4.24
C GLU A 15 -24.69 -6.09 -3.58
N GLU A 16 -24.57 -6.56 -2.35
CA GLU A 16 -23.29 -6.69 -1.69
C GLU A 16 -22.38 -7.42 -2.67
N MET A 17 -21.36 -6.70 -3.16
CA MET A 17 -20.34 -7.28 -3.98
C MET A 17 -19.52 -8.19 -3.07
N VAL A 18 -20.01 -9.41 -2.86
CA VAL A 18 -19.24 -10.50 -2.26
C VAL A 18 -18.28 -10.93 -3.36
N ILE A 19 -17.18 -10.19 -3.50
CA ILE A 19 -16.09 -10.56 -4.39
C ILE A 19 -15.47 -11.84 -3.81
N PRO A 20 -15.40 -12.93 -4.58
CA PRO A 20 -14.63 -14.11 -4.21
C PRO A 20 -13.19 -13.71 -3.85
N MET A 21 -12.69 -14.23 -2.74
CA MET A 21 -11.42 -13.84 -2.12
C MET A 21 -10.20 -14.00 -3.07
N ASP A 22 -10.25 -15.00 -3.95
CA ASP A 22 -9.34 -15.25 -5.08
C ASP A 22 -9.33 -14.10 -6.09
N LYS A 23 -10.50 -13.56 -6.42
CA LYS A 23 -10.62 -12.39 -7.31
C LYS A 23 -10.13 -11.11 -6.66
N LEU A 24 -10.12 -11.00 -5.33
CA LEU A 24 -9.65 -9.79 -4.67
C LEU A 24 -8.13 -9.74 -4.56
N ALA A 25 -7.46 -10.87 -4.33
CA ALA A 25 -6.01 -10.96 -4.45
C ALA A 25 -5.57 -10.61 -5.89
N ASP A 26 -6.24 -11.14 -6.91
CA ASP A 26 -5.99 -10.79 -8.31
C ASP A 26 -6.28 -9.32 -8.62
N ASN A 27 -7.37 -8.76 -8.08
CA ASN A 27 -7.69 -7.34 -8.24
C ASN A 27 -6.68 -6.43 -7.52
N PHE A 28 -6.18 -6.83 -6.35
CA PHE A 28 -5.17 -6.06 -5.63
C PHE A 28 -3.80 -6.13 -6.31
N VAL A 29 -3.42 -7.30 -6.82
CA VAL A 29 -2.25 -7.46 -7.70
C VAL A 29 -2.41 -6.61 -8.96
N SER A 30 -3.61 -6.53 -9.54
CA SER A 30 -3.91 -5.60 -10.65
C SER A 30 -3.86 -4.12 -10.23
N LEU A 31 -4.19 -3.80 -8.98
CA LEU A 31 -4.02 -2.47 -8.37
C LEU A 31 -2.57 -2.18 -7.98
N ILE A 32 -1.65 -3.12 -8.06
CA ILE A 32 -0.23 -2.87 -7.91
C ILE A 32 0.45 -2.88 -9.28
N SER A 33 -0.11 -3.58 -10.26
CA SER A 33 0.46 -3.69 -11.62
C SER A 33 0.55 -2.35 -12.36
N TRP A 34 -0.26 -1.35 -12.01
CA TRP A 34 -0.13 0.02 -12.55
C TRP A 34 1.10 0.76 -12.03
N ARG A 35 1.68 0.32 -10.92
CA ARG A 35 2.91 0.92 -10.39
C ARG A 35 4.12 0.42 -11.17
N SER A 36 5.14 1.28 -11.27
CA SER A 36 6.42 0.94 -11.90
C SER A 36 7.06 -0.28 -11.24
N ASP A 37 7.86 -1.03 -12.02
CA ASP A 37 8.61 -2.21 -11.54
C ASP A 37 9.42 -1.88 -10.27
N CYS A 38 9.95 -0.65 -10.16
CA CYS A 38 10.62 -0.14 -8.98
C CYS A 38 9.72 -0.16 -7.74
N ALA A 39 8.52 0.42 -7.85
CA ALA A 39 7.59 0.51 -6.73
C ALA A 39 7.01 -0.85 -6.34
N GLN A 40 6.82 -1.75 -7.31
CA GLN A 40 6.45 -3.14 -7.04
C GLN A 40 7.54 -3.85 -6.24
N GLN A 41 8.80 -3.68 -6.64
CA GLN A 41 9.95 -4.26 -5.94
C GLN A 41 10.07 -3.72 -4.51
N ALA A 42 9.80 -2.44 -4.28
CA ALA A 42 9.80 -1.82 -2.95
C ALA A 42 8.72 -2.40 -2.01
N LEU A 43 7.60 -2.87 -2.56
CA LEU A 43 6.47 -3.43 -1.80
C LEU A 43 6.50 -4.95 -1.70
N LYS A 44 7.41 -5.62 -2.41
CA LYS A 44 7.46 -7.08 -2.57
C LYS A 44 7.41 -7.85 -1.26
N GLU A 45 8.18 -7.40 -0.26
CA GLU A 45 8.24 -8.03 1.06
C GLU A 45 7.16 -7.50 2.02
N LEU A 46 6.70 -6.25 1.80
CA LEU A 46 5.67 -5.63 2.65
C LEU A 46 4.31 -6.31 2.50
N ILE A 47 3.88 -6.57 1.27
CA ILE A 47 2.56 -7.15 0.98
C ILE A 47 2.34 -8.49 1.71
N PRO A 48 3.20 -9.51 1.57
CA PRO A 48 3.01 -10.77 2.28
C PRO A 48 3.15 -10.61 3.79
N GLN A 49 3.97 -9.67 4.28
CA GLN A 49 4.05 -9.36 5.71
C GLN A 49 2.71 -8.80 6.22
N CYS A 50 2.07 -7.90 5.49
CA CYS A 50 0.76 -7.34 5.83
C CYS A 50 -0.33 -8.40 5.90
N ILE A 51 -0.37 -9.31 4.93
CA ILE A 51 -1.37 -10.38 4.87
C ILE A 51 -1.20 -11.37 6.03
N ASN A 52 0.04 -11.78 6.31
CA ASN A 52 0.29 -12.90 7.22
C ASN A 52 0.55 -12.49 8.68
N GLN A 53 1.04 -11.28 8.91
CA GLN A 53 1.50 -10.81 10.23
C GLN A 53 0.79 -9.53 10.68
N GLY A 54 0.06 -8.86 9.79
CA GLY A 54 -0.67 -7.63 10.08
C GLY A 54 0.23 -6.39 10.23
N ILE A 55 -0.44 -5.24 10.37
CA ILE A 55 0.16 -3.89 10.45
C ILE A 55 1.19 -3.73 11.58
N GLU A 56 0.95 -4.34 12.74
CA GLU A 56 1.80 -4.19 13.93
C GLU A 56 3.18 -4.86 13.77
N SER A 57 3.34 -5.73 12.78
CA SER A 57 4.62 -6.37 12.47
C SER A 57 5.63 -5.43 11.79
N ILE A 58 5.18 -4.28 11.26
CA ILE A 58 6.04 -3.35 10.53
C ILE A 58 6.92 -2.56 11.50
N THR A 59 8.22 -2.79 11.44
CA THR A 59 9.18 -2.03 12.24
C THR A 59 9.40 -0.61 11.70
N ASN A 60 9.80 0.32 12.56
CA ASN A 60 10.15 1.68 12.16
C ASN A 60 11.27 1.71 11.09
N ALA A 61 12.23 0.79 11.15
CA ALA A 61 13.31 0.70 10.17
C ALA A 61 12.79 0.28 8.79
N GLN A 62 11.90 -0.72 8.73
CA GLN A 62 11.24 -1.12 7.49
C GLN A 62 10.39 0.01 6.92
N GLN A 63 9.61 0.68 7.78
CA GLN A 63 8.78 1.82 7.37
C GLN A 63 9.61 2.95 6.73
N LYS A 64 10.75 3.32 7.35
CA LYS A 64 11.68 4.29 6.75
C LYS A 64 12.23 3.81 5.41
N SER A 65 12.68 2.57 5.34
CA SER A 65 13.31 1.99 4.14
C SER A 65 12.35 1.94 2.96
N ILE A 66 11.14 1.40 3.16
CA ILE A 66 10.13 1.28 2.11
C ILE A 66 9.67 2.66 1.65
N ALA A 67 9.50 3.62 2.58
CA ALA A 67 9.10 4.98 2.22
C ALA A 67 10.14 5.65 1.34
N LEU A 68 11.42 5.42 1.67
CA LEU A 68 12.53 5.93 0.90
C LEU A 68 12.59 5.33 -0.50
N GLN A 69 12.43 4.00 -0.63
CA GLN A 69 12.40 3.33 -1.92
C GLN A 69 11.24 3.81 -2.79
N LEU A 70 10.02 3.91 -2.24
CA LEU A 70 8.87 4.44 -2.96
C LEU A 70 9.08 5.89 -3.42
N SER A 71 9.71 6.70 -2.59
CA SER A 71 10.07 8.09 -2.95
C SER A 71 11.04 8.12 -4.12
N ILE A 72 12.08 7.28 -4.10
CA ILE A 72 13.07 7.16 -5.18
C ILE A 72 12.37 6.74 -6.47
N CYS A 73 11.53 5.70 -6.43
CA CYS A 73 10.76 5.27 -7.60
C CYS A 73 9.90 6.41 -8.16
N GLN A 74 9.21 7.16 -7.32
CA GLN A 74 8.42 8.31 -7.76
C GLN A 74 9.30 9.41 -8.38
N PHE A 75 10.48 9.68 -7.82
CA PHE A 75 11.39 10.66 -8.40
C PHE A 75 11.91 10.21 -9.77
N GLU A 76 12.21 8.93 -9.94
CA GLU A 76 12.64 8.34 -11.22
C GLU A 76 11.52 8.41 -12.27
N ASP A 77 10.31 7.96 -11.91
CA ASP A 77 9.14 7.98 -12.79
C ASP A 77 8.77 9.42 -13.24
N SER A 78 9.01 10.41 -12.38
CA SER A 78 8.72 11.83 -12.66
C SER A 78 9.91 12.61 -13.24
N GLY A 79 11.07 11.97 -13.42
CA GLY A 79 12.30 12.64 -13.90
C GLY A 79 12.84 13.70 -12.93
N VAL A 80 12.44 13.66 -11.65
CA VAL A 80 12.93 14.58 -10.62
C VAL A 80 14.35 14.17 -10.22
N ILE A 81 15.32 15.04 -10.44
CA ILE A 81 16.67 14.83 -9.94
C ILE A 81 16.65 14.90 -8.40
N TYR A 82 17.03 13.81 -7.75
CA TYR A 82 17.12 13.66 -6.30
C TYR A 82 18.58 13.53 -5.83
N PRO A 83 18.89 13.69 -4.53
CA PRO A 83 20.27 13.71 -4.01
C PRO A 83 21.08 12.46 -4.36
N SER A 84 22.38 12.62 -4.64
CA SER A 84 23.26 11.48 -4.98
C SER A 84 23.49 10.52 -3.83
N GLN A 85 23.34 10.99 -2.58
CA GLN A 85 23.37 10.17 -1.36
C GLN A 85 22.26 9.11 -1.35
N CYS A 86 21.22 9.30 -2.16
CA CYS A 86 20.09 8.40 -2.29
C CYS A 86 20.22 7.44 -3.48
N ARG A 87 21.42 7.30 -4.06
CA ARG A 87 21.68 6.45 -5.22
C ARG A 87 22.70 5.37 -4.90
N GLY A 88 22.54 4.21 -5.53
CA GLY A 88 23.49 3.10 -5.47
C GLY A 88 23.11 1.99 -4.49
N ASP A 89 23.83 0.87 -4.57
CA ASP A 89 23.47 -0.38 -3.91
C ASP A 89 23.74 -0.38 -2.39
N ASN A 90 24.68 0.44 -1.92
CA ASN A 90 25.02 0.61 -0.49
C ASN A 90 24.43 1.90 0.06
N LEU A 91 23.12 2.06 -0.08
CA LEU A 91 22.37 3.24 0.37
C LEU A 91 22.37 3.34 1.91
N ASP A 92 22.96 4.42 2.43
CA ASP A 92 22.74 4.83 3.83
C ASP A 92 21.37 5.52 3.94
N ILE A 93 20.42 4.80 4.52
CA ILE A 93 19.02 5.25 4.67
C ILE A 93 18.94 6.56 5.44
N GLU A 94 19.64 6.68 6.57
CA GLU A 94 19.53 7.87 7.43
C GLU A 94 20.20 9.07 6.76
N GLN A 95 21.36 8.88 6.14
CA GLN A 95 22.03 9.95 5.40
C GLN A 95 21.21 10.44 4.20
N CYS A 96 20.55 9.52 3.50
CA CYS A 96 19.66 9.89 2.40
C CYS A 96 18.43 10.67 2.90
N ILE A 97 17.76 10.21 3.96
CA ILE A 97 16.61 10.91 4.55
C ILE A 97 16.99 12.34 4.95
N LEU A 98 18.12 12.52 5.65
CA LEU A 98 18.66 13.85 6.00
C LEU A 98 18.92 14.72 4.78
N SER A 99 19.25 14.12 3.63
CA SER A 99 19.44 14.85 2.37
C SER A 99 18.10 15.24 1.73
N LEU A 100 17.03 14.44 1.90
CA LEU A 100 15.68 14.77 1.44
C LEU A 100 15.07 15.92 2.25
N GLU A 101 15.36 16.03 3.55
CA GLU A 101 14.89 17.13 4.41
C GLU A 101 15.31 18.52 3.90
N ARG A 102 16.43 18.61 3.17
CA ARG A 102 16.98 19.88 2.67
C ARG A 102 16.11 20.56 1.62
N ARG A 103 15.16 19.86 1.00
CA ARG A 103 14.22 20.45 0.03
C ARG A 103 12.80 19.97 0.31
N ALA A 104 11.88 20.93 0.50
CA ALA A 104 10.48 20.66 0.81
C ALA A 104 9.81 19.66 -0.15
N ARG A 105 10.11 19.74 -1.46
CA ARG A 105 9.58 18.79 -2.46
C ARG A 105 9.95 17.34 -2.16
N TYR A 106 11.19 17.09 -1.76
CA TYR A 106 11.68 15.75 -1.44
C TYR A 106 11.09 15.26 -0.11
N TRP A 107 11.17 16.12 0.91
CA TRP A 107 10.62 15.80 2.23
C TRP A 107 9.13 15.47 2.17
N THR A 108 8.33 16.23 1.41
CA THR A 108 6.88 15.99 1.30
C THR A 108 6.60 14.63 0.66
N THR A 109 7.39 14.24 -0.33
CA THR A 109 7.25 12.93 -0.99
C THR A 109 7.57 11.80 -0.01
N TYR A 110 8.72 11.90 0.67
CA TYR A 110 9.14 10.91 1.65
C TYR A 110 8.20 10.80 2.85
N SER A 111 7.85 11.94 3.46
CA SER A 111 6.97 11.98 4.63
C SER A 111 5.56 11.48 4.31
N GLY A 112 5.07 11.74 3.09
CA GLY A 112 3.82 11.15 2.59
C GLY A 112 3.87 9.63 2.59
N TYR A 113 4.85 9.03 1.89
CA TYR A 113 4.99 7.57 1.89
C TYR A 113 5.26 6.99 3.27
N TYR A 114 6.05 7.67 4.11
CA TYR A 114 6.31 7.23 5.48
C TYR A 114 5.02 7.13 6.30
N GLN A 115 4.13 8.11 6.18
CA GLN A 115 2.81 8.08 6.83
C GLN A 115 1.89 7.01 6.24
N ASP A 116 1.95 6.83 4.92
CA ASP A 116 1.02 5.96 4.19
C ASP A 116 1.31 4.46 4.31
N ILE A 117 2.55 4.03 4.57
CA ILE A 117 2.91 2.59 4.59
C ILE A 117 2.01 1.75 5.50
N LYS A 118 1.73 2.25 6.69
CA LYS A 118 0.86 1.56 7.64
C LYS A 118 -0.59 1.51 7.14
N ASN A 119 -1.06 2.58 6.52
CA ASN A 119 -2.39 2.60 5.88
C ASN A 119 -2.45 1.63 4.70
N ILE A 120 -1.43 1.61 3.83
CA ILE A 120 -1.30 0.64 2.73
C ILE A 120 -1.40 -0.77 3.28
N CYS A 121 -0.65 -1.08 4.34
CA CYS A 121 -0.67 -2.39 4.97
C CYS A 121 -2.02 -2.78 5.54
N HIS A 122 -2.68 -1.84 6.23
CA HIS A 122 -4.02 -2.06 6.76
C HIS A 122 -5.01 -2.34 5.63
N GLN A 123 -5.00 -1.54 4.56
CA GLN A 123 -5.89 -1.78 3.41
C GLN A 123 -5.62 -3.14 2.75
N ILE A 124 -4.37 -3.60 2.74
CA ILE A 124 -3.99 -4.93 2.26
C ILE A 124 -4.53 -6.04 3.15
N SER A 125 -4.49 -5.88 4.48
CA SER A 125 -4.87 -6.93 5.43
C SER A 125 -6.38 -7.11 5.55
N LEU A 126 -7.15 -6.02 5.43
CA LEU A 126 -8.61 -5.99 5.59
C LEU A 126 -9.36 -7.17 4.96
N PRO A 127 -9.14 -7.53 3.68
CA PRO A 127 -9.89 -8.63 3.10
C PRO A 127 -9.54 -10.02 3.65
N PHE A 128 -8.34 -10.20 4.18
CA PHE A 128 -7.88 -11.47 4.74
C PHE A 128 -8.29 -11.64 6.22
N GLU A 129 -8.53 -10.53 6.93
CA GLU A 129 -8.96 -10.56 8.33
C GLU A 129 -10.32 -11.25 8.53
N LYS A 130 -11.26 -11.08 7.59
CA LYS A 130 -12.59 -11.72 7.66
C LYS A 130 -12.49 -13.25 7.63
N ASP A 131 -11.69 -13.80 6.73
CA ASP A 131 -11.55 -15.26 6.57
C ASP A 131 -10.85 -15.89 7.77
N GLN A 132 -9.89 -15.17 8.36
CA GLN A 132 -9.25 -15.57 9.60
C GLN A 132 -10.28 -15.65 10.75
N ILE A 133 -11.19 -14.69 10.87
CA ILE A 133 -12.26 -14.72 11.88
C ILE A 133 -13.20 -15.89 11.63
N LEU A 134 -13.68 -16.09 10.40
CA LEU A 134 -14.60 -17.18 10.06
C LEU A 134 -14.00 -18.56 10.35
N SER A 135 -12.74 -18.78 9.97
CA SER A 135 -12.05 -20.06 10.23
C SER A 135 -11.89 -20.37 11.72
N ILE A 136 -11.74 -19.35 12.58
CA ILE A 136 -11.72 -19.55 14.04
C ILE A 136 -13.11 -19.97 14.54
N TYR A 137 -14.18 -19.32 14.08
CA TYR A 137 -15.55 -19.67 14.48
C TYR A 137 -15.96 -21.08 14.04
N GLU A 138 -15.60 -21.48 12.82
CA GLU A 138 -15.89 -22.83 12.30
C GLU A 138 -15.13 -23.94 13.04
N ASN A 139 -13.96 -23.64 13.62
CA ASN A 139 -13.19 -24.62 14.40
C ASN A 139 -13.64 -24.73 15.87
N ILE A 140 -14.44 -23.77 16.37
CA ILE A 140 -14.93 -23.77 17.77
C ILE A 140 -16.31 -24.45 17.89
N THR A 141 -17.03 -24.66 16.78
CA THR A 141 -18.36 -25.30 16.75
C THR A 141 -18.26 -26.77 16.36
#